data_AF-A0A8H8SFY5-F1
#
_entry.id   AF-A0A8H8SFY5-F1
#
_cell.length_a   1.000
_cell.length_b   1.000
_cell.length_c   1.000
_cell.angle_alpha   90.00
_cell.angle_beta   90.00
_cell.angle_gamma   90.00
#
_symmetry.space_group_name_H-M   'P 1'
#
loop_
_entity.id
_entity.type
_entity.pdbx_description
1 polymer ?
#
loop_
_entity_poly.entity_id
_entity_poly.type
_entity_poly.pdbx_seq_one_letter_code
_entity_poly.pdbx_strand_id
1 'polypeptide(L)'
;MVDYYEMEKVWQKVVTPGVVPPVEHLPFLKYLPKFLAPWKTYCETAKRLQHELFYGLLRETKTRMAQGYENGCFIEKAIARQAEIALSDEQIAYLGGVLIEGGEGTTASWLKALVLAMVVYPDAQKKAQEELDKVVGDQRIPSLEDLPFLPYIQAIIKEVHRWRPVGPLGIDNEPDGKWYARLPANF
;
A
#
# COMPACT_ATOMS: atom_id res chain seq x y z
N MET A 1 -20.48 8.81 -5.45
CA MET A 1 -19.22 8.06 -5.41
C MET A 1 -18.92 7.82 -3.94
N VAL A 2 -18.55 6.60 -3.55
CA VAL A 2 -18.12 6.33 -2.16
C VAL A 2 -16.85 7.13 -1.88
N ASP A 3 -16.77 7.73 -0.70
CA ASP A 3 -15.56 8.42 -0.27
C ASP A 3 -14.49 7.41 0.14
N TYR A 4 -13.24 7.63 -0.30
CA TYR A 4 -12.12 6.73 -0.01
C TYR A 4 -11.91 6.57 1.51
N TYR A 5 -11.95 7.65 2.29
CA TYR A 5 -11.72 7.57 3.72
C TYR A 5 -12.85 6.86 4.46
N GLU A 6 -14.09 6.92 3.96
CA GLU A 6 -15.19 6.13 4.51
C GLU A 6 -15.02 4.64 4.24
N MET A 7 -14.58 4.26 3.03
CA MET A 7 -14.21 2.88 2.70
C MET A 7 -13.07 2.41 3.61
N GLU A 8 -12.00 3.21 3.70
CA GLU A 8 -10.79 2.91 4.47
C GLU A 8 -11.08 2.73 5.97
N LYS A 9 -11.94 3.57 6.57
CA LYS A 9 -12.34 3.41 7.99
C LYS A 9 -12.98 2.05 8.26
N VAL A 10 -13.79 1.53 7.33
CA VAL A 10 -14.42 0.22 7.48
C VAL A 10 -13.40 -0.88 7.22
N TRP A 11 -12.55 -0.73 6.21
CA TRP A 11 -11.48 -1.67 5.90
C TRP A 11 -10.48 -1.83 7.05
N GLN A 12 -10.05 -0.73 7.65
CA GLN A 12 -9.16 -0.73 8.82
C GLN A 12 -9.73 -1.54 9.99
N LYS A 13 -11.05 -1.48 10.23
CA LYS A 13 -11.68 -2.34 11.25
C LYS A 13 -11.56 -3.83 10.90
N VAL A 14 -11.70 -4.20 9.63
CA VAL A 14 -11.60 -5.60 9.19
C VAL A 14 -10.17 -6.12 9.37
N VAL A 15 -9.15 -5.33 9.06
CA VAL A 15 -7.75 -5.75 9.18
C VAL A 15 -7.15 -5.56 10.57
N THR A 16 -7.83 -4.84 11.47
CA THR A 16 -7.37 -4.65 12.85
C THR A 16 -7.36 -5.99 13.60
N PRO A 17 -6.21 -6.42 14.16
CA PRO A 17 -6.14 -7.64 14.95
C PRO A 17 -7.15 -7.64 16.10
N GLY A 18 -7.92 -8.73 16.22
CA GLY A 18 -8.91 -8.91 17.27
C GLY A 18 -10.34 -8.46 16.94
N VAL A 19 -10.55 -7.72 15.85
CA VAL A 19 -11.91 -7.37 15.38
C VAL A 19 -12.52 -8.52 14.57
N VAL A 20 -11.76 -9.06 13.62
CA VAL A 20 -12.11 -10.28 12.89
C VAL A 20 -11.37 -11.44 13.55
N PRO A 21 -12.06 -12.51 13.97
CA PRO A 21 -11.39 -13.66 14.54
C PRO A 21 -10.52 -14.35 13.49
N PRO A 22 -9.51 -15.16 13.88
CA PRO A 22 -8.62 -15.84 12.95
C PRO A 22 -9.33 -17.00 12.23
N VAL A 23 -10.24 -16.67 11.29
CA VAL A 23 -11.05 -17.65 10.55
C VAL A 23 -10.17 -18.61 9.74
N GLU A 24 -9.01 -18.15 9.28
CA GLU A 24 -8.03 -18.97 8.56
C GLU A 24 -7.42 -20.07 9.44
N HIS A 25 -7.20 -19.79 10.74
CA HIS A 25 -6.66 -20.76 11.68
C HIS A 25 -7.75 -21.59 12.38
N LEU A 26 -8.98 -21.07 12.43
CA LEU A 26 -10.14 -21.70 13.06
C LEU A 26 -11.30 -21.82 12.04
N PRO A 27 -11.23 -22.73 11.06
CA PRO A 27 -12.16 -22.78 9.93
C PRO A 27 -13.63 -22.98 10.33
N PHE A 28 -13.90 -23.58 11.49
CA PHE A 28 -15.26 -23.79 11.99
C PHE A 28 -16.01 -22.46 12.22
N LEU A 29 -15.30 -21.36 12.47
CA LEU A 29 -15.88 -20.02 12.63
C LEU A 29 -16.57 -19.51 11.36
N LYS A 30 -16.19 -20.04 10.18
CA LYS A 30 -16.86 -19.73 8.90
C LYS A 30 -18.32 -20.15 8.91
N TYR A 31 -18.68 -21.21 9.64
CA TYR A 31 -20.03 -21.77 9.67
C TYR A 31 -20.94 -21.12 10.71
N LEU A 32 -20.42 -20.24 11.57
CA LEU A 32 -21.23 -19.55 12.58
C LEU A 32 -22.35 -18.72 11.92
N PRO A 33 -23.59 -18.79 12.41
CA PRO A 33 -24.67 -17.97 11.88
C PRO A 33 -24.42 -16.48 12.15
N LYS A 34 -24.92 -15.60 11.27
CA LYS A 34 -24.61 -14.15 11.30
C LYS A 34 -24.87 -13.47 12.64
N PHE A 35 -25.88 -13.91 13.40
CA PHE A 35 -26.18 -13.34 14.72
C PHE A 35 -25.09 -13.58 15.78
N LEU A 36 -24.26 -14.62 15.61
CA LEU A 36 -23.08 -14.89 16.45
C LEU A 36 -21.78 -14.37 15.81
N ALA A 37 -21.86 -13.82 14.60
CA ALA A 37 -20.72 -13.49 13.78
C ALA A 37 -20.80 -12.06 13.22
N PRO A 38 -20.78 -11.02 14.08
CA PRO A 38 -20.90 -9.62 13.66
C PRO A 38 -19.79 -9.20 12.68
N TRP A 39 -18.61 -9.84 12.73
CA TRP A 39 -17.52 -9.61 11.78
C TRP A 39 -17.92 -9.87 10.33
N LYS A 40 -18.86 -10.80 10.07
CA LYS A 40 -19.36 -11.05 8.72
C LYS A 40 -20.03 -9.82 8.13
N THR A 41 -20.79 -9.07 8.93
CA THR A 41 -21.42 -7.82 8.50
C THR A 41 -20.38 -6.75 8.19
N TYR A 42 -19.30 -6.65 8.99
CA TYR A 42 -18.19 -5.73 8.70
C TYR A 42 -17.50 -6.09 7.39
N CYS A 43 -17.16 -7.37 7.17
CA CYS A 43 -16.55 -7.84 5.92
C CYS A 43 -17.46 -7.62 4.71
N GLU A 44 -18.77 -7.88 4.81
CA GLU A 44 -19.74 -7.62 3.75
C GLU A 44 -19.85 -6.13 3.42
N THR A 45 -19.83 -5.27 4.45
CA THR A 45 -19.86 -3.82 4.27
C THR A 45 -18.58 -3.32 3.62
N ALA A 46 -17.42 -3.78 4.08
CA ALA A 46 -16.12 -3.45 3.50
C ALA A 46 -16.07 -3.86 2.03
N LYS A 47 -16.41 -5.11 1.71
CA LYS A 47 -16.45 -5.62 0.33
C LYS A 47 -17.35 -4.77 -0.57
N ARG A 48 -18.53 -4.38 -0.10
CA ARG A 48 -19.46 -3.55 -0.87
C ARG A 48 -18.87 -2.16 -1.15
N LEU A 49 -18.35 -1.49 -0.12
CA LEU A 49 -17.78 -0.14 -0.26
C LEU A 49 -16.53 -0.15 -1.14
N GLN A 50 -15.65 -1.13 -0.95
CA GLN A 50 -14.44 -1.32 -1.74
C GLN A 50 -14.77 -1.57 -3.21
N HIS A 51 -15.70 -2.50 -3.50
CA HIS A 51 -16.18 -2.75 -4.85
C HIS A 51 -16.79 -1.49 -5.48
N GLU A 52 -17.69 -0.80 -4.78
CA GLU A 52 -18.34 0.41 -5.29
C GLU A 52 -17.34 1.52 -5.62
N LEU A 53 -16.34 1.74 -4.76
CA LEU A 53 -15.27 2.71 -4.97
C LEU A 53 -14.39 2.32 -6.17
N PHE A 54 -13.84 1.10 -6.16
CA PHE A 54 -12.86 0.66 -7.16
C PHE A 54 -13.46 0.60 -8.56
N TYR A 55 -14.67 0.04 -8.68
CA TYR A 55 -15.38 0.06 -9.96
C TYR A 55 -15.81 1.45 -10.38
N GLY A 56 -16.15 2.32 -9.42
CA GLY A 56 -16.44 3.73 -9.68
C GLY A 56 -15.25 4.42 -10.37
N LEU A 57 -14.05 4.27 -9.80
CA LEU A 57 -12.80 4.82 -10.35
C LEU A 57 -12.45 4.24 -11.72
N LEU A 58 -12.63 2.92 -11.92
CA LEU A 58 -12.42 2.29 -13.22
C LEU A 58 -13.39 2.85 -14.26
N ARG A 59 -14.68 2.99 -13.92
CA ARG A 59 -15.71 3.53 -14.81
C ARG A 59 -15.45 4.98 -15.18
N GLU A 60 -15.02 5.78 -14.22
CA GLU A 60 -14.60 7.17 -14.46
C GLU A 60 -13.42 7.20 -15.44
N THR A 61 -12.41 6.35 -15.22
CA THR A 61 -11.26 6.24 -16.12
C THR A 61 -11.68 5.85 -17.53
N LYS A 62 -12.53 4.82 -17.69
CA LYS A 62 -13.06 4.42 -19.01
C LYS A 62 -13.86 5.53 -19.69
N THR A 63 -14.69 6.25 -18.93
CA THR A 63 -15.45 7.41 -19.44
C THR A 63 -14.50 8.49 -19.94
N ARG A 64 -13.46 8.80 -19.17
CA ARG A 64 -12.46 9.81 -19.51
C ARG A 64 -11.66 9.44 -20.75
N MET A 65 -11.27 8.17 -20.90
CA MET A 65 -10.64 7.65 -22.11
C MET A 65 -11.57 7.75 -23.33
N ALA A 66 -12.85 7.38 -23.20
CA ALA A 66 -13.81 7.47 -24.29
C ALA A 66 -14.07 8.91 -24.78
N GLN A 67 -13.81 9.90 -23.93
CA GLN A 67 -13.91 11.32 -24.24
C GLN A 67 -12.62 11.92 -24.82
N GLY A 68 -11.53 11.15 -24.91
CA GLY A 68 -10.22 11.64 -25.39
C GLY A 68 -9.43 12.46 -24.36
N TYR A 69 -9.73 12.28 -23.06
CA TYR A 69 -9.07 12.98 -21.95
C TYR A 69 -8.06 12.08 -21.20
N GLU A 70 -7.36 11.21 -21.92
CA GLU A 70 -6.31 10.35 -21.35
C GLU A 70 -5.18 11.16 -20.70
N ASN A 71 -4.63 10.63 -19.59
CA ASN A 71 -3.51 11.24 -18.86
C ASN A 71 -2.31 10.30 -18.71
N GLY A 72 -2.37 9.11 -19.31
CA GLY A 72 -1.31 8.11 -19.30
C GLY A 72 -1.14 7.40 -17.96
N CYS A 73 -2.13 7.47 -17.05
CA CYS A 73 -2.03 6.80 -15.76
C CYS A 73 -1.93 5.27 -15.91
N PHE A 74 -1.50 4.61 -14.84
CA PHE A 74 -1.29 3.16 -14.83
C PHE A 74 -2.55 2.38 -15.26
N ILE A 75 -3.74 2.81 -14.82
CA ILE A 75 -4.99 2.10 -15.12
C ILE A 75 -5.42 2.26 -16.58
N GLU A 76 -5.14 3.40 -17.22
CA GLU A 76 -5.36 3.52 -18.68
C GLU A 76 -4.51 2.52 -19.46
N LYS A 77 -3.25 2.34 -19.06
CA LYS A 77 -2.35 1.34 -19.66
C LYS A 77 -2.86 -0.09 -19.42
N ALA A 78 -3.41 -0.36 -18.24
CA ALA A 78 -4.00 -1.66 -17.92
C ALA A 78 -5.27 -1.93 -18.76
N ILE A 79 -6.13 -0.92 -18.95
CA ILE A 79 -7.32 -1.01 -19.81
C ILE A 79 -6.91 -1.24 -21.28
N ALA A 80 -5.95 -0.47 -21.79
CA ALA A 80 -5.49 -0.57 -23.17
C ALA A 80 -4.92 -1.96 -23.51
N ARG A 81 -4.35 -2.65 -22.51
CA ARG A 81 -3.75 -3.98 -22.65
C ARG A 81 -4.60 -5.10 -22.04
N GLN A 82 -5.86 -4.83 -21.71
CA GLN A 82 -6.73 -5.74 -20.97
C GLN A 82 -6.82 -7.13 -21.61
N ALA A 83 -6.92 -7.19 -22.94
CA ALA A 83 -6.96 -8.45 -23.68
C ALA A 83 -5.65 -9.24 -23.62
N GLU A 84 -4.49 -8.55 -23.59
CA GLU A 84 -3.17 -9.20 -23.49
C GLU A 84 -2.93 -9.81 -22.11
N ILE A 85 -3.36 -9.11 -21.05
CA ILE A 85 -3.16 -9.52 -19.66
C ILE A 85 -4.27 -10.43 -19.13
N ALA A 86 -5.31 -10.70 -19.94
CA ALA A 86 -6.45 -11.54 -19.61
C ALA A 86 -7.13 -11.19 -18.27
N LEU A 87 -7.22 -9.90 -17.95
CA LEU A 87 -7.88 -9.42 -16.72
C LEU A 87 -9.32 -8.97 -16.99
N SER A 88 -10.22 -9.33 -16.08
CA SER A 88 -11.58 -8.78 -16.06
C SER A 88 -11.57 -7.32 -15.61
N ASP A 89 -12.68 -6.63 -15.86
CA ASP A 89 -12.89 -5.28 -15.31
C ASP A 89 -12.79 -5.26 -13.79
N GLU A 90 -13.28 -6.29 -13.11
CA GLU A 90 -13.11 -6.44 -11.67
C GLU A 90 -11.64 -6.44 -11.28
N GLN A 91 -10.85 -7.28 -11.94
CA GLN A 91 -9.44 -7.43 -11.61
C GLN A 91 -8.66 -6.14 -11.89
N ILE A 92 -8.99 -5.41 -12.95
CA ILE A 92 -8.37 -4.09 -13.22
C ILE A 92 -8.79 -3.06 -12.16
N ALA A 93 -10.08 -3.05 -11.76
CA ALA A 93 -10.56 -2.15 -10.72
C ALA A 93 -9.83 -2.40 -9.39
N TYR A 94 -9.73 -3.67 -8.97
CA TYR A 94 -9.00 -4.06 -7.76
C TYR A 94 -7.50 -3.84 -7.89
N LEU A 95 -6.90 -4.02 -9.07
CA LEU A 95 -5.49 -3.70 -9.31
C LEU A 95 -5.21 -2.22 -9.01
N GLY A 96 -6.07 -1.31 -9.48
CA GLY A 96 -5.96 0.12 -9.16
C GLY A 96 -6.24 0.44 -7.70
N GLY A 97 -7.27 -0.17 -7.14
CA GLY A 97 -7.66 0.01 -5.74
C GLY A 97 -6.54 -0.39 -4.76
N VAL A 98 -5.96 -1.57 -4.94
CA VAL A 98 -4.86 -2.07 -4.10
C VAL A 98 -3.60 -1.20 -4.24
N LEU A 99 -3.32 -0.63 -5.41
CA LEU A 99 -2.21 0.32 -5.59
C LEU A 99 -2.42 1.60 -4.77
N ILE A 100 -3.65 2.08 -4.67
CA ILE A 100 -3.99 3.25 -3.84
C ILE A 100 -3.85 2.89 -2.36
N GLU A 101 -4.50 1.81 -1.90
CA GLU A 101 -4.45 1.35 -0.51
C GLU A 101 -2.99 1.09 -0.06
N GLY A 102 -2.21 0.42 -0.91
CA GLY A 102 -0.82 0.08 -0.61
C GLY A 102 0.14 1.27 -0.67
N GLY A 103 -0.22 2.36 -1.37
CA GLY A 103 0.65 3.53 -1.56
C GLY A 103 0.34 4.72 -0.66
N GLU A 104 -0.90 4.86 -0.18
CA GLU A 104 -1.35 6.03 0.57
C GLU A 104 -0.86 5.99 2.03
N GLY A 105 -1.42 5.11 2.86
CA GLY A 105 -1.13 5.07 4.29
C GLY A 105 0.34 4.71 4.61
N THR A 106 0.97 3.90 3.77
CA THR A 106 2.37 3.47 3.94
C THR A 106 3.34 4.62 3.75
N THR A 107 3.22 5.36 2.64
CA THR A 107 4.06 6.53 2.33
C THR A 107 3.83 7.64 3.35
N ALA A 108 2.57 7.89 3.73
CA ALA A 108 2.25 8.89 4.75
C ALA A 108 2.89 8.55 6.11
N SER A 109 2.87 7.28 6.52
CA SER A 109 3.49 6.82 7.77
C SER A 109 5.02 6.94 7.71
N TRP A 110 5.63 6.61 6.58
CA TRP A 110 7.07 6.77 6.39
C TRP A 110 7.50 8.25 6.43
N LEU A 111 6.77 9.15 5.75
CA LEU A 111 7.05 10.58 5.75
C LEU A 111 6.97 11.18 7.16
N LYS A 112 5.98 10.76 7.97
CA LYS A 112 5.89 11.14 9.38
C LYS A 112 7.13 10.71 10.17
N ALA A 113 7.61 9.47 9.94
CA ALA A 113 8.82 8.96 10.58
C ALA A 113 10.08 9.72 10.12
N LEU A 114 10.17 10.09 8.84
CA LEU A 114 11.26 10.92 8.31
C LEU A 114 11.29 12.29 8.98
N VAL A 115 10.15 13.00 9.03
CA VAL A 115 10.06 14.32 9.68
C VAL A 115 10.48 14.23 11.15
N LEU A 116 10.00 13.21 11.86
CA LEU A 116 10.42 12.96 13.24
C LEU A 116 11.93 12.74 13.34
N ALA A 117 12.52 11.93 12.45
CA ALA A 117 13.96 11.69 12.44
C ALA A 117 14.76 12.97 12.20
N MET A 118 14.32 13.85 11.28
CA MET A 118 15.00 15.12 11.02
C MET A 118 14.94 16.07 12.21
N VAL A 119 13.83 16.08 12.96
CA VAL A 119 13.69 16.88 14.20
C VAL A 119 14.57 16.36 15.32
N VAL A 120 14.66 15.04 15.49
CA VAL A 120 15.42 14.40 16.59
C VAL A 120 16.94 14.38 16.29
N TYR A 121 17.33 14.34 15.02
CA TYR A 121 18.73 14.27 14.58
C TYR A 121 19.08 15.43 13.64
N PRO A 122 19.15 16.68 14.16
CA PRO A 122 19.39 17.87 13.35
C PRO A 122 20.74 17.85 12.61
N ASP A 123 21.77 17.21 13.17
CA ASP A 123 23.07 17.05 12.50
C ASP A 123 22.95 16.19 11.24
N ALA A 124 22.12 15.14 11.28
CA ALA A 124 21.85 14.32 10.11
C ALA A 124 21.07 15.09 9.05
N GLN A 125 20.09 15.90 9.45
CA GLN A 125 19.36 16.80 8.55
C GLN A 125 20.30 17.80 7.86
N LYS A 126 21.18 18.46 8.62
CA LYS A 126 22.14 19.42 8.08
C LYS A 126 23.07 18.77 7.04
N LYS A 127 23.60 17.59 7.35
CA LYS A 127 24.46 16.84 6.42
C LYS A 127 23.71 16.39 5.16
N ALA A 128 22.42 16.06 5.28
CA ALA A 128 21.56 15.76 4.14
C ALA A 128 21.39 16.96 3.22
N GLN A 129 21.16 18.14 3.81
CA GLN A 129 21.07 19.38 3.07
C GLN A 129 22.39 19.73 2.37
N GLU A 130 23.53 19.59 3.06
CA GLU A 130 24.85 19.82 2.44
C GLU A 130 25.14 18.90 1.24
N GLU A 131 24.64 17.66 1.23
CA GLU A 131 24.76 16.76 0.08
C GLU A 131 23.88 17.24 -1.09
N LEU A 132 22.62 17.61 -0.80
CA LEU A 132 21.69 18.14 -1.80
C LEU A 132 22.23 19.43 -2.43
N ASP A 133 22.73 20.36 -1.62
CA ASP A 133 23.27 21.64 -2.09
C ASP A 133 24.48 21.43 -3.02
N LYS A 134 25.31 20.39 -2.77
CA LYS A 134 26.48 20.07 -3.61
C LYS A 134 26.10 19.42 -4.95
N VAL A 135 25.08 18.56 -4.96
CA VAL A 135 24.72 17.74 -6.12
C VAL A 135 23.69 18.44 -7.00
N VAL A 136 22.68 19.05 -6.38
CA VAL A 136 21.52 19.64 -7.06
C VAL A 136 21.69 21.16 -7.22
N GLY A 137 22.30 21.82 -6.23
CA GLY A 137 22.39 23.27 -6.16
C GLY A 137 21.08 23.94 -5.76
N ASP A 138 20.99 25.26 -5.96
CA ASP A 138 19.86 26.11 -5.55
C ASP A 138 18.93 26.53 -6.70
N GLN A 139 19.27 26.17 -7.94
CA GLN A 139 18.54 26.62 -9.14
C GLN A 139 17.39 25.70 -9.56
N ARG A 140 17.30 24.49 -8.99
CA ARG A 140 16.26 23.50 -9.35
C ARG A 140 15.91 22.58 -8.19
N ILE A 141 14.75 21.94 -8.29
CA ILE A 141 14.38 20.82 -7.42
C ILE A 141 15.12 19.53 -7.83
N PRO A 142 15.35 18.59 -6.89
CA PRO A 142 15.96 17.29 -7.20
C PRO A 142 15.12 16.47 -8.20
N SER A 143 15.79 15.66 -9.01
CA SER A 143 15.17 14.69 -9.92
C SER A 143 15.67 13.26 -9.65
N LEU A 144 15.07 12.26 -10.29
CA LEU A 144 15.52 10.86 -10.16
C LEU A 144 16.93 10.63 -10.72
N GLU A 145 17.40 11.50 -11.62
CA GLU A 145 18.74 11.43 -12.21
C GLU A 145 19.84 11.78 -11.19
N ASP A 146 19.50 12.51 -10.13
CA ASP A 146 20.42 12.88 -9.05
C ASP A 146 20.64 11.74 -8.05
N LEU A 147 19.69 10.80 -7.96
CA LEU A 147 19.67 9.78 -6.92
C LEU A 147 20.99 8.99 -6.79
N PRO A 148 21.68 8.57 -7.89
CA PRO A 148 22.97 7.90 -7.81
C PRO A 148 24.08 8.72 -7.11
N PHE A 149 23.96 10.04 -7.12
CA PHE A 149 24.92 10.99 -6.54
C PHE A 149 24.55 11.44 -5.13
N LEU A 150 23.45 10.93 -4.57
CA LEU A 150 22.95 11.27 -3.23
C LEU A 150 23.06 10.08 -2.24
N PRO A 151 24.27 9.53 -1.99
CA PRO A 151 24.43 8.33 -1.16
C PRO A 151 24.00 8.54 0.30
N TYR A 152 24.15 9.74 0.86
CA TYR A 152 23.75 10.03 2.24
C TYR A 152 22.22 10.16 2.37
N ILE A 153 21.54 10.78 1.41
CA ILE A 153 20.07 10.76 1.34
C ILE A 153 19.56 9.33 1.22
N GLN A 154 20.17 8.49 0.36
CA GLN A 154 19.82 7.08 0.27
C GLN A 154 20.02 6.33 1.59
N ALA A 155 21.08 6.65 2.33
CA ALA A 155 21.32 6.10 3.66
C ALA A 155 20.25 6.52 4.66
N ILE A 156 19.82 7.79 4.66
CA ILE A 156 18.71 8.28 5.48
C ILE A 156 17.42 7.52 5.14
N ILE A 157 17.11 7.34 3.86
CA ILE A 157 15.90 6.61 3.45
C ILE A 157 15.88 5.20 4.04
N LYS A 158 17.01 4.48 3.95
CA LYS A 158 17.17 3.14 4.51
C LYS A 158 17.12 3.16 6.04
N GLU A 159 17.74 4.14 6.67
CA GLU A 159 17.82 4.23 8.12
C GLU A 159 16.47 4.56 8.77
N VAL A 160 15.64 5.39 8.14
CA VAL A 160 14.26 5.64 8.59
C VAL A 160 13.44 4.36 8.53
N HIS A 161 13.55 3.58 7.44
CA HIS A 161 12.89 2.28 7.35
C HIS A 161 13.39 1.29 8.41
N ARG A 162 14.69 1.29 8.74
CA ARG A 162 15.27 0.44 9.79
C ARG A 162 14.81 0.86 11.18
N TRP A 163 14.75 2.16 11.46
CA TRP A 163 14.45 2.72 12.77
C TRP A 163 12.95 2.68 13.10
N ARG A 164 12.10 2.98 12.13
CA ARG A 164 10.62 3.03 12.26
C ARG A 164 9.98 2.38 11.03
N PRO A 165 10.01 1.04 10.91
CA PRO A 165 9.41 0.35 9.78
C PRO A 165 7.88 0.57 9.75
N VAL A 166 7.35 0.86 8.57
CA VAL A 166 5.90 1.08 8.33
C VAL A 166 5.07 -0.17 8.63
N GLY A 167 5.59 -1.35 8.28
CA GLY A 167 4.96 -2.64 8.53
C GLY A 167 5.92 -3.57 9.28
N PRO A 168 6.06 -3.45 10.61
CA PRO A 168 7.05 -4.22 11.38
C PRO A 168 6.82 -5.74 11.34
N LEU A 169 5.58 -6.18 11.08
CA LEU A 169 5.19 -7.59 11.01
C LEU A 169 5.08 -8.12 9.57
N GLY A 170 5.15 -7.23 8.55
CA GLY A 170 4.89 -7.60 7.17
C GLY A 170 3.46 -8.12 6.94
N ILE A 171 3.28 -8.88 5.86
CA ILE A 171 2.06 -9.64 5.56
C ILE A 171 2.39 -11.11 5.80
N ASP A 172 1.47 -11.83 6.43
CA ASP A 172 1.61 -13.26 6.67
C ASP A 172 1.81 -13.99 5.34
N ASN A 173 2.91 -14.74 5.24
CA ASN A 173 3.18 -15.58 4.09
C ASN A 173 2.66 -16.99 4.38
N GLU A 174 2.01 -17.60 3.39
CA GLU A 174 1.78 -19.04 3.44
C GLU A 174 3.15 -19.74 3.35
N PRO A 175 3.51 -20.61 4.31
CA PRO A 175 4.77 -21.33 4.23
C PRO A 175 4.73 -22.31 3.05
N ASP A 176 5.37 -21.97 1.93
CA ASP A 176 5.82 -22.98 0.96
C ASP A 176 6.73 -23.94 1.74
N GLY A 177 6.36 -25.22 1.85
CA GLY A 177 6.95 -26.24 2.73
C GLY A 177 8.48 -26.41 2.61
N LYS A 178 9.12 -25.68 1.70
CA LYS A 178 10.57 -25.55 1.51
C LYS A 178 11.30 -24.82 2.65
N TRP A 179 10.62 -23.98 3.43
CA TRP A 179 11.26 -23.24 4.53
C TRP A 179 11.46 -24.10 5.79
N TYR A 180 10.48 -24.97 6.11
CA TYR A 180 10.59 -25.90 7.24
C TYR A 180 11.61 -27.01 7.01
N ALA A 181 11.89 -27.38 5.75
CA ALA A 181 12.91 -28.36 5.39
C ALA A 181 14.36 -27.93 5.69
N ARG A 182 14.60 -26.68 6.15
CA ARG A 182 15.94 -26.16 6.50
C ARG A 182 16.18 -26.01 7.99
N LEU A 183 15.20 -26.30 8.84
CA LEU A 183 15.44 -26.32 10.29
C LEU A 183 16.13 -27.65 10.64
N PRO A 184 17.35 -27.64 11.22
CA PRO A 184 17.93 -28.87 11.73
C PRO A 184 16.98 -29.46 12.78
N ALA A 185 16.72 -30.76 12.68
CA ALA A 185 15.70 -31.51 13.42
C ALA A 185 15.97 -31.65 14.93
N ASN A 186 16.70 -30.72 15.55
CA ASN A 186 17.22 -30.86 16.90
C ASN A 186 16.88 -29.61 17.73
N PHE A 187 15.62 -29.51 18.17
CA PHE A 187 15.23 -28.88 19.44
C PHE A 187 14.05 -29.66 20.02
#